data_AF-A0A0C3NTT7-F1
#
_entry.id   AF-A0A0C3NTT7-F1
#
_cell.length_a   1.000
_cell.length_b   1.000
_cell.length_c   1.000
_cell.angle_alpha   90.00
_cell.angle_beta   90.00
_cell.angle_gamma   90.00
#
_symmetry.space_group_name_H-M   'P 1'
#
loop_
_entity.id
_entity.type
_entity.pdbx_description
1 polymer ?
#
loop_
_entity_poly.entity_id
_entity_poly.type
_entity_poly.pdbx_seq_one_letter_code
_entity_poly.pdbx_strand_id
1 'polypeptide(L)'
;FRVLIIGRANAGKTSILQRVCETTESPQIYRVSGDGCEEVRGNHDIDDELIFTNHEGYIFHDSCGFEAGNEDELRAVQDFVHRKVTERRLRDRLHAIW
;
A
#
# COMPACT_ATOMS: atom_id res chain seq x y z
N PHE A 1 5.45 -9.22 -5.54
CA PHE A 1 5.73 -9.32 -4.08
C PHE A 1 5.02 -8.16 -3.41
N ARG A 2 4.19 -8.40 -2.38
CA ARG A 2 3.33 -7.36 -1.77
C ARG A 2 3.87 -6.92 -0.41
N VAL A 3 4.06 -5.62 -0.22
CA VAL A 3 4.59 -5.04 1.01
C VAL A 3 3.62 -3.99 1.54
N LEU A 4 3.29 -4.08 2.83
CA LEU A 4 2.53 -3.05 3.52
C LEU A 4 3.51 -2.15 4.28
N ILE A 5 3.38 -0.84 4.10
CA ILE A 5 4.18 0.15 4.83
C ILE A 5 3.34 0.87 5.89
N ILE A 6 3.81 0.78 7.13
CA ILE A 6 3.13 1.25 8.34
C ILE A 6 3.95 2.39 8.95
N GLY A 7 3.28 3.47 9.31
CA GLY A 7 3.92 4.54 10.05
C GLY A 7 3.01 5.74 10.21
N ARG A 8 3.43 6.72 11.00
CA ARG A 8 2.65 7.95 11.24
C ARG A 8 2.35 8.70 9.93
N ALA A 9 1.30 9.49 9.94
CA ALA A 9 1.05 10.46 8.86
C ALA A 9 2.29 11.35 8.69
N ASN A 10 2.67 11.62 7.44
CA ASN A 10 3.84 12.43 7.08
C ASN A 10 5.20 11.92 7.59
N ALA A 11 5.32 10.64 7.96
CA ALA A 11 6.61 10.05 8.38
C ALA A 11 7.61 9.83 7.22
N GLY A 12 7.25 10.19 5.97
CA GLY A 12 8.10 10.00 4.79
C GLY A 12 8.02 8.60 4.16
N LYS A 13 6.92 7.86 4.40
CA LYS A 13 6.68 6.49 3.88
C LYS A 13 6.88 6.42 2.35
N THR A 14 6.16 7.26 1.61
CA THR A 14 6.28 7.35 0.14
C THR A 14 7.68 7.78 -0.31
N SER A 15 8.36 8.66 0.45
CA SER A 15 9.71 9.09 0.13
C SER A 15 10.74 7.96 0.28
N ILE A 16 10.57 7.07 1.27
CA ILE A 16 11.40 5.87 1.39
C ILE A 16 11.15 4.92 0.22
N LEU A 17 9.89 4.72 -0.18
CA LEU A 17 9.54 3.90 -1.34
C LEU A 17 10.21 4.38 -2.62
N GLN A 18 10.17 5.68 -2.89
CA GLN A 18 10.86 6.31 -4.01
C GLN A 18 12.36 5.98 -4.02
N ARG A 19 13.02 6.07 -2.86
CA ARG A 19 14.45 5.75 -2.73
C ARG A 19 14.75 4.27 -2.92
N VAL A 20 13.92 3.37 -2.39
CA VAL A 20 14.07 1.93 -2.56
C VAL A 20 13.87 1.50 -4.01
N CYS A 21 12.97 2.18 -4.72
CA CYS A 21 12.72 1.95 -6.14
C CYS A 21 13.64 2.77 -7.08
N GLU A 22 14.71 3.36 -6.53
CA GLU A 22 15.70 4.16 -7.27
C GLU A 22 15.08 5.22 -8.20
N THR A 23 13.97 5.83 -7.78
CA THR A 23 13.21 6.77 -8.61
C THR A 23 12.81 8.01 -7.81
N THR A 24 12.63 9.12 -8.49
CA THR A 24 12.00 10.32 -7.94
C THR A 24 10.56 10.49 -8.42
N GLU A 25 10.08 9.57 -9.25
CA GLU A 25 8.71 9.57 -9.73
C GLU A 25 7.76 9.08 -8.64
N SER A 26 6.55 9.62 -8.62
CA SER A 26 5.50 9.10 -7.75
C SER A 26 5.02 7.74 -8.27
N PRO A 27 4.65 6.80 -7.38
CA PRO A 27 4.05 5.54 -7.82
C PRO A 27 2.73 5.80 -8.53
N GLN A 28 2.41 4.93 -9.48
CA GLN A 28 1.06 4.83 -10.03
C GLN A 28 0.18 4.11 -9.02
N ILE A 29 -0.98 4.67 -8.73
CA ILE A 29 -1.92 4.15 -7.75
C ILE A 29 -3.04 3.46 -8.52
N TYR A 30 -3.24 2.17 -8.27
CA TYR A 30 -4.29 1.39 -8.88
C TYR A 30 -5.32 0.98 -7.84
N ARG A 31 -6.57 1.36 -8.05
CA ARG A 31 -7.69 0.89 -7.24
C ARG A 31 -8.31 -0.32 -7.91
N VAL A 32 -8.38 -1.43 -7.18
CA VAL A 32 -9.03 -2.66 -7.66
C VAL A 32 -10.51 -2.60 -7.30
N SER A 33 -11.36 -2.49 -8.30
CA SER A 33 -12.82 -2.49 -8.18
C SER A 33 -13.40 -3.73 -8.87
N GLY A 34 -14.66 -4.09 -8.55
CA GLY A 34 -15.32 -5.29 -9.09
C GLY A 34 -15.34 -5.37 -10.63
N ASP A 35 -15.28 -4.22 -11.31
CA ASP A 35 -15.33 -4.11 -12.77
C ASP A 35 -13.95 -3.93 -13.44
N GLY A 36 -12.86 -3.86 -12.66
CA GLY A 36 -11.50 -3.69 -13.20
C GLY A 36 -10.54 -2.93 -12.27
N CYS A 37 -9.39 -2.52 -12.80
CA CYS A 37 -8.43 -1.67 -12.11
C CYS A 37 -8.41 -0.29 -12.75
N GLU A 38 -8.54 0.76 -11.94
CA GLU A 38 -8.47 2.15 -12.40
C GLU A 38 -7.24 2.85 -11.80
N GLU A 39 -6.52 3.62 -12.63
CA GLU A 39 -5.47 4.51 -12.14
C GLU A 39 -6.14 5.71 -11.46
N VAL A 40 -5.86 5.89 -10.16
CA VAL A 40 -6.42 6.97 -9.35
C VAL A 40 -5.35 7.98 -8.97
N ARG A 41 -5.75 9.24 -8.86
CA ARG A 41 -4.86 10.33 -8.40
C ARG A 41 -5.47 10.99 -7.17
N GLY A 42 -4.66 11.22 -6.14
CA GLY A 42 -5.09 11.91 -4.92
C GLY A 42 -5.15 10.98 -3.71
N ASN A 43 -6.32 10.90 -3.06
CA ASN A 43 -6.52 10.15 -1.81
C ASN A 43 -6.28 8.66 -2.04
N HIS A 44 -5.25 8.13 -1.40
CA HIS A 44 -4.91 6.71 -1.41
C HIS A 44 -5.55 6.02 -0.21
N ASP A 45 -5.99 4.79 -0.43
CA ASP A 45 -6.48 3.86 0.57
C ASP A 45 -5.48 2.70 0.74
N ILE A 46 -5.52 2.01 1.88
CA ILE A 46 -4.68 0.85 2.14
C ILE A 46 -4.89 -0.28 1.12
N ASP A 47 -6.07 -0.37 0.50
CA ASP A 47 -6.36 -1.32 -0.55
C ASP A 47 -5.81 -0.94 -1.92
N ASP A 48 -5.44 0.32 -2.13
CA ASP A 48 -4.86 0.76 -3.39
C ASP A 48 -3.45 0.16 -3.57
N GLU A 49 -3.14 -0.22 -4.80
CA GLU A 49 -1.85 -0.78 -5.19
C GLU A 49 -0.93 0.33 -5.70
N LEU A 50 0.18 0.53 -5.00
CA LEU A 50 1.24 1.46 -5.39
C LEU A 50 2.29 0.69 -6.19
N ILE A 51 2.42 1.05 -7.47
CA ILE A 51 3.33 0.40 -8.41
C ILE A 51 4.31 1.44 -8.95
N PHE A 52 5.61 1.13 -8.89
CA PHE A 52 6.66 1.92 -9.51
C PHE A 52 7.03 1.28 -10.86
N THR A 53 6.99 2.06 -11.94
CA THR A 53 7.29 1.63 -13.31
C THR A 53 8.66 0.97 -13.44
N ASN A 54 9.64 1.40 -12.64
CA ASN A 54 11.00 0.85 -12.66
C ASN A 54 11.14 -0.46 -11.85
N HIS A 55 10.10 -0.87 -11.11
CA HIS A 55 10.12 -2.05 -10.24
C HIS A 55 8.78 -2.81 -10.26
N GLU A 56 8.42 -3.38 -11.42
CA GLU A 56 7.18 -4.13 -11.63
C GLU A 56 7.03 -5.40 -10.74
N GLY A 57 8.11 -5.84 -10.09
CA GLY A 57 8.09 -6.99 -9.18
C GLY A 57 7.43 -6.72 -7.82
N TYR A 58 7.24 -5.44 -7.46
CA TYR A 58 6.73 -5.03 -6.16
C TYR A 58 5.39 -4.29 -6.27
N ILE A 59 4.50 -4.62 -5.34
CA ILE A 59 3.25 -3.91 -5.12
C ILE A 59 3.28 -3.42 -3.68
N PHE A 60 3.19 -2.12 -3.48
CA PHE A 60 3.17 -1.53 -2.16
C PHE A 60 1.75 -1.15 -1.76
N HIS A 61 1.48 -1.21 -0.47
CA HIS A 61 0.26 -0.71 0.18
C HIS A 61 0.69 0.27 1.27
N ASP A 62 0.04 1.42 1.36
CA ASP A 62 0.33 2.45 2.35
C ASP A 62 -0.80 2.52 3.38
N SER A 63 -0.47 2.49 4.66
CA SER A 63 -1.42 2.69 5.78
C SER A 63 -2.01 4.10 5.87
N CYS A 64 -1.59 5.04 5.02
CA CYS A 64 -1.95 6.47 4.99
C CYS A 64 -1.44 7.27 6.21
N GLY A 65 -1.26 6.64 7.37
CA GLY A 65 -0.74 7.30 8.56
C GLY A 65 -1.57 7.02 9.79
N PHE A 66 -0.92 6.73 10.91
CA PHE A 66 -1.58 6.74 12.21
C PHE A 66 -1.55 8.15 12.80
N GLU A 67 -2.71 8.64 13.23
CA GLU A 67 -2.86 9.86 14.03
C GLU A 67 -3.16 9.50 15.49
N ALA A 68 -2.68 10.32 16.42
CA ALA A 68 -2.86 10.04 17.85
C ALA A 68 -4.32 10.25 18.26
N GLY A 69 -4.93 9.22 18.83
CA GLY A 69 -6.31 9.26 19.33
C GLY A 69 -7.36 8.74 18.34
N ASN A 70 -6.95 8.26 17.17
CA ASN A 70 -7.82 7.55 16.24
C ASN A 70 -7.49 6.04 16.23
N GLU A 71 -8.50 5.20 16.47
CA GLU A 71 -8.38 3.73 16.44
C GLU A 71 -8.74 3.17 15.07
N ASP A 72 -9.38 3.97 14.21
CA ASP A 72 -9.92 3.50 12.94
C ASP A 72 -8.81 3.07 11.98
N GLU A 73 -7.66 3.76 11.97
CA GLU A 73 -6.52 3.37 11.12
C GLU A 73 -5.89 2.05 11.59
N LEU A 74 -5.86 1.81 12.90
CA LEU A 74 -5.38 0.54 13.45
C LEU A 74 -6.29 -0.61 13.06
N ARG A 75 -7.60 -0.42 13.13
CA ARG A 75 -8.57 -1.42 12.69
C ARG A 75 -8.47 -1.67 11.18
N ALA A 76 -8.39 -0.62 10.37
CA ALA A 76 -8.22 -0.74 8.92
C ALA A 76 -6.97 -1.56 8.56
N VAL A 77 -5.84 -1.30 9.24
CA VAL A 77 -4.61 -2.07 9.05
C VAL A 77 -4.76 -3.52 9.48
N GLN A 78 -5.39 -3.79 10.63
CA GLN A 78 -5.63 -5.15 11.10
C GLN A 78 -6.52 -5.94 10.12
N ASP A 79 -7.61 -5.33 9.66
CA ASP A 79 -8.54 -5.93 8.71
C ASP A 79 -7.87 -6.20 7.36
N PHE A 80 -7.07 -5.25 6.87
CA PHE A 80 -6.27 -5.41 5.66
C PHE A 80 -5.29 -6.59 5.78
N VAL A 81 -4.51 -6.65 6.87
CA VAL A 81 -3.54 -7.73 7.09
C VAL A 81 -4.26 -9.08 7.14
N HIS A 82 -5.36 -9.18 7.91
CA HIS A 82 -6.13 -10.42 8.00
C HIS A 82 -6.61 -10.88 6.62
N ARG A 83 -7.22 -9.96 5.85
CA ARG A 83 -7.75 -10.25 4.52
C ARG A 83 -6.64 -10.70 3.57
N LYS A 84 -5.53 -9.97 3.47
CA LYS A 84 -4.40 -10.34 2.59
C LYS A 84 -3.72 -11.65 3.01
N VAL A 85 -3.63 -11.97 4.30
CA VAL A 85 -3.05 -13.24 4.76
C VAL A 85 -3.95 -14.43 4.39
N THR A 86 -5.27 -14.24 4.38
CA THR A 86 -6.25 -15.28 4.02
C THR A 86 -6.43 -15.49 2.51
N GLU A 87 -5.77 -14.71 1.66
CA GLU A 87 -5.89 -14.81 0.21
C GLU A 87 -5.53 -16.22 -0.32
N ARG A 88 -6.29 -16.68 -1.32
CA ARG A 88 -6.08 -18.03 -1.88
C ARG A 88 -4.81 -18.11 -2.73
N ARG A 89 -4.49 -17.04 -3.44
CA ARG A 89 -3.36 -16.98 -4.37
C ARG A 89 -2.16 -16.35 -3.69
N LEU A 90 -1.00 -16.99 -3.78
CA LEU A 90 0.24 -16.48 -3.18
C LEU A 90 0.58 -15.05 -3.64
N ARG A 91 0.36 -14.74 -4.93
CA ARG A 91 0.60 -13.40 -5.48
C ARG A 91 -0.28 -12.31 -4.87
N ASP A 92 -1.42 -12.68 -4.31
CA ASP A 92 -2.40 -11.76 -3.72
C ASP A 92 -2.20 -11.63 -2.20
N ARG A 93 -1.35 -12.49 -1.60
CA ARG A 93 -0.99 -12.43 -0.18
C ARG A 93 -0.04 -11.30 0.15
N LEU A 94 -0.09 -10.83 1.38
CA LEU A 94 0.93 -9.96 1.94
C LEU A 94 2.22 -10.75 2.19
N HIS A 95 3.36 -10.21 1.75
CA HIS A 95 4.66 -10.89 1.86
C HIS A 95 5.55 -10.27 2.95
N ALA A 96 5.44 -8.96 3.17
CA ALA A 96 6.17 -8.26 4.21
C ALA A 96 5.38 -7.07 4.76
N ILE A 97 5.68 -6.71 6.00
CA ILE A 97 5.23 -5.48 6.67
C ILE A 97 6.49 -4.71 7.04
N TRP A 98 6.55 -3.44 6.67
CA TRP A 98 7.65 -2.54 7.01
C TRP A 98 7.14 -1.34 7.79
#